data_AF-A0A956NJ40-F1
#
_entry.id   AF-A0A956NJ40-F1
#
_cell.length_a   1.000
_cell.length_b   1.000
_cell.length_c   1.000
_cell.angle_alpha   90.00
_cell.angle_beta   90.00
_cell.angle_gamma   90.00
#
_symmetry.space_group_name_H-M   'P 1'
#
loop_
_entity.id
_entity.type
_entity.pdbx_description
1 polymer ?
#
loop_
_entity_poly.entity_id
_entity_poly.type
_entity_poly.pdbx_seq_one_letter_code
_entity_poly.pdbx_strand_id
1 'polypeptide(L)'
;MLEIDGIILRYGSRILLNETSLQFKRGNVYTISGPSGIGKSSLLNKIGLIATDLGDMSYSYDGHSLNLTDGEAVSNFIAQHIGFIFQDKNLIRQFSVYDNLALLVKSQSEADDLDDRVDECLKKLGLLDKKYTFPYDLSGGEEQRVAIARAIITDKDVILADEPTNSLDKENREKITNLLVDLAHHYQKIVIIVSHDDEVLKYGDVHIRFLDQRIEQEEKSPIKKEGVRDIFNLSIKQKIDLPKRKFPISKIVTGLLIFFVALSSLMFNITGLFQSHYQQLLDNSLENGFLVMNDNLGIKGKQVYDDFLSFTTDEVEFLAASAAILKVTPYLEFPYQGLTFENPEQSTQQINPEITLNGKTITLSSPYSIQPLFQTNMTER
;
A
#
# COMPACT_ATOMS: atom_id res chain seq x y z
N MET A 1 -13.38 21.60 -6.16
CA MET A 1 -13.75 21.98 -4.79
C MET A 1 -13.89 20.73 -3.98
N LEU A 2 -13.23 20.68 -2.83
CA LEU A 2 -13.33 19.60 -1.86
C LEU A 2 -14.17 20.10 -0.69
N GLU A 3 -15.21 19.37 -0.32
CA GLU A 3 -16.11 19.73 0.77
C GLU A 3 -16.23 18.57 1.73
N ILE A 4 -16.12 18.86 3.02
CA ILE A 4 -16.18 17.88 4.08
C ILE A 4 -17.05 18.44 5.19
N ASP A 5 -18.13 17.74 5.52
CA ASP A 5 -19.07 18.15 6.57
C ASP A 5 -19.08 17.14 7.70
N GLY A 6 -19.23 17.63 8.94
CA GLY A 6 -19.34 16.77 10.11
C GLY A 6 -17.99 16.20 10.62
N ILE A 7 -16.87 16.90 10.37
CA ILE A 7 -15.56 16.46 10.87
C ILE A 7 -15.55 16.55 12.39
N ILE A 8 -15.34 15.42 13.05
CA ILE A 8 -15.12 15.33 14.50
C ILE A 8 -13.78 14.62 14.75
N LEU A 9 -12.95 15.16 15.65
CA LEU A 9 -11.70 14.51 16.08
C LEU A 9 -11.82 14.05 17.53
N ARG A 10 -11.60 12.75 17.74
CA ARG A 10 -11.58 12.11 19.06
C ARG A 10 -10.32 11.29 19.22
N TYR A 11 -9.79 11.28 20.44
CA TYR A 11 -8.72 10.39 20.84
C TYR A 11 -9.13 9.71 22.15
N GLY A 12 -9.56 8.45 22.06
CA GLY A 12 -10.26 7.79 23.17
C GLY A 12 -11.52 8.57 23.57
N SER A 13 -11.62 8.96 24.84
CA SER A 13 -12.73 9.78 25.36
C SER A 13 -12.55 11.29 25.17
N ARG A 14 -11.36 11.75 24.76
CA ARG A 14 -11.07 13.17 24.61
C ARG A 14 -11.48 13.67 23.23
N ILE A 15 -12.32 14.70 23.19
CA ILE A 15 -12.63 15.43 21.96
C ILE A 15 -11.51 16.44 21.70
N LEU A 16 -10.92 16.38 20.51
CA LEU A 16 -9.89 17.31 20.03
C LEU A 16 -10.47 18.38 19.12
N LEU A 17 -11.56 18.07 18.40
CA LEU A 17 -12.29 18.98 17.52
C LEU A 17 -13.77 18.63 17.58
N ASN A 18 -14.59 19.62 17.92
CA ASN A 18 -16.04 19.52 17.77
C ASN A 18 -16.42 19.52 16.29
N GLU A 19 -17.64 19.07 16.01
CA GLU A 19 -18.17 18.98 14.66
C GLU A 19 -17.97 20.29 13.87
N THR A 20 -17.34 20.17 12.71
CA THR A 20 -17.06 21.31 11.84
C THR A 20 -17.09 20.89 10.37
N SER A 21 -17.35 21.87 9.51
CA SER A 21 -17.32 21.71 8.06
C SER A 21 -16.16 22.51 7.47
N LEU A 22 -15.48 21.94 6.49
CA LEU A 22 -14.36 22.57 5.80
C LEU A 22 -14.56 22.47 4.29
N GLN A 23 -14.26 23.58 3.60
CA GLN A 23 -14.32 23.67 2.14
C GLN A 23 -12.99 24.16 1.60
N PHE A 24 -12.50 23.48 0.57
CA PHE A 24 -11.24 23.77 -0.07
C PHE A 24 -11.44 23.97 -1.58
N LYS A 25 -11.08 25.15 -2.07
CA LYS A 25 -11.21 25.56 -3.46
C LYS A 25 -9.89 25.28 -4.19
N ARG A 26 -10.01 24.90 -5.46
CA ARG A 26 -8.86 24.75 -6.36
C ARG A 26 -8.19 26.10 -6.54
N GLY A 27 -6.87 26.10 -6.67
CA GLY A 27 -6.13 27.35 -6.86
C GLY A 27 -5.71 28.02 -5.54
N ASN A 28 -6.03 27.44 -4.38
CA ASN A 28 -5.78 28.04 -3.09
C ASN A 28 -4.80 27.22 -2.24
N VAL A 29 -3.95 27.93 -1.51
CA VAL A 29 -3.12 27.41 -0.43
C VAL A 29 -3.83 27.64 0.90
N TYR A 30 -4.10 26.56 1.60
CA TYR A 30 -4.66 26.57 2.95
C TYR A 30 -3.55 26.26 3.94
N THR A 31 -3.44 27.05 5.00
CA THR A 31 -2.49 26.79 6.08
C THR A 31 -3.21 26.49 7.37
N ILE A 32 -2.79 25.45 8.09
CA ILE A 32 -3.37 25.03 9.37
C ILE A 32 -2.33 25.26 10.46
N SER A 33 -2.64 26.15 11.40
CA SER A 33 -1.78 26.50 12.53
C SER A 33 -2.47 26.21 13.87
N GLY A 34 -1.70 25.96 14.91
CA GLY A 34 -2.21 25.78 16.26
C GLY A 34 -1.17 25.13 17.19
N PRO A 35 -1.42 25.05 18.50
CA PRO A 35 -0.50 24.44 19.46
C PRO A 35 -0.11 23.01 19.10
N SER A 36 1.08 22.57 19.53
CA SER A 36 1.52 21.18 19.37
C SER A 36 0.58 20.24 20.12
N GLY A 37 0.23 19.10 19.50
CA GLY A 37 -0.65 18.09 20.11
C GLY A 37 -2.15 18.42 20.11
N ILE A 38 -2.58 19.52 19.48
CA ILE A 38 -4.02 19.88 19.41
C ILE A 38 -4.82 19.02 18.43
N GLY A 39 -4.15 18.26 17.54
CA GLY A 39 -4.80 17.38 16.56
C GLY A 39 -4.69 17.82 15.10
N LYS A 40 -3.74 18.71 14.73
CA LYS A 40 -3.54 19.17 13.34
C LYS A 40 -3.26 18.02 12.35
N SER A 41 -2.32 17.14 12.69
CA SER A 41 -2.02 15.95 11.88
C SER A 41 -3.22 15.01 11.80
N SER A 42 -3.97 14.84 12.89
CA SER A 42 -5.22 14.05 12.89
C SER A 42 -6.29 14.66 11.99
N LEU A 43 -6.42 15.99 11.98
CA LEU A 43 -7.30 16.70 11.05
C LEU A 43 -6.88 16.45 9.60
N LEU A 44 -5.58 16.60 9.31
CA LEU A 44 -5.05 16.38 7.98
C LEU A 44 -5.26 14.92 7.51
N ASN A 45 -5.10 13.95 8.40
CA ASN A 45 -5.38 12.54 8.11
C ASN A 45 -6.86 12.28 7.81
N LYS A 46 -7.80 12.97 8.50
CA LYS A 46 -9.23 12.89 8.17
C LYS A 46 -9.54 13.51 6.82
N ILE A 47 -8.98 14.68 6.54
CA ILE A 47 -9.11 15.34 5.23
C ILE A 47 -8.55 14.43 4.12
N GLY A 48 -7.44 13.74 4.39
CA GLY A 48 -6.81 12.80 3.47
C GLY A 48 -7.43 11.41 3.40
N LEU A 49 -8.51 11.15 4.16
CA LEU A 49 -9.17 9.84 4.24
C LEU A 49 -8.25 8.68 4.69
N ILE A 50 -7.14 8.99 5.36
CA ILE A 50 -6.18 8.00 5.89
C ILE A 50 -6.28 7.83 7.41
N ALA A 51 -7.23 8.49 8.05
CA ALA A 51 -7.51 8.30 9.47
C ALA A 51 -8.17 6.93 9.70
N THR A 52 -7.84 6.30 10.84
CA THR A 52 -8.41 4.99 11.23
C THR A 52 -9.93 5.03 11.41
N ASP A 53 -10.47 6.17 11.83
CA ASP A 53 -11.90 6.40 12.00
C ASP A 53 -12.31 7.70 11.30
N LEU A 54 -13.11 7.57 10.25
CA LEU A 54 -13.67 8.70 9.53
C LEU A 54 -14.93 9.26 10.22
N GLY A 55 -15.66 8.43 10.99
CA GLY A 55 -16.94 8.78 11.61
C GLY A 55 -18.05 9.08 10.60
N ASP A 56 -19.15 9.65 11.09
CA ASP A 56 -20.33 10.01 10.29
C ASP A 56 -20.15 11.35 9.54
N MET A 57 -19.00 11.54 8.88
CA MET A 57 -18.74 12.73 8.07
C MET A 57 -19.20 12.52 6.62
N SER A 58 -19.60 13.60 5.95
CA SER A 58 -19.82 13.57 4.51
C SER A 58 -18.60 14.13 3.79
N TYR A 59 -18.27 13.56 2.63
CA TYR A 59 -17.10 13.94 1.84
C TYR A 59 -17.51 14.05 0.38
N SER A 60 -17.26 15.18 -0.25
CA SER A 60 -17.54 15.38 -1.67
C SER A 60 -16.42 16.13 -2.37
N TYR A 61 -16.28 15.83 -3.66
CA TYR A 61 -15.24 16.38 -4.50
C TYR A 61 -15.77 16.72 -5.89
N ASP A 62 -15.61 17.98 -6.29
CA ASP A 62 -16.16 18.54 -7.53
C ASP A 62 -17.67 18.23 -7.72
N GLY A 63 -18.43 18.26 -6.62
CA GLY A 63 -19.87 18.00 -6.60
C GLY A 63 -20.28 16.52 -6.54
N HIS A 64 -19.30 15.60 -6.48
CA HIS A 64 -19.55 14.17 -6.35
C HIS A 64 -19.32 13.72 -4.91
N SER A 65 -20.36 13.19 -4.27
CA SER A 65 -20.24 12.58 -2.92
C SER A 65 -19.49 11.26 -3.02
N LEU A 66 -18.56 11.06 -2.09
CA LEU A 66 -17.85 9.79 -1.90
C LEU A 66 -18.55 8.97 -0.81
N ASN A 67 -18.77 7.68 -1.07
CA ASN A 67 -19.28 6.77 -0.04
C ASN A 67 -18.13 6.31 0.86
N LEU A 68 -18.07 6.83 2.09
CA LEU A 68 -16.99 6.51 3.03
C LEU A 68 -17.08 5.10 3.62
N THR A 69 -18.22 4.42 3.51
CA THR A 69 -18.33 3.01 3.95
C THR A 69 -17.77 2.02 2.94
N ASP A 70 -17.52 2.48 1.70
CA ASP A 70 -16.95 1.68 0.64
C ASP A 70 -15.42 1.88 0.60
N GLY A 71 -14.70 0.94 1.22
CA GLY A 71 -13.24 1.00 1.32
C GLY A 71 -12.52 0.99 -0.03
N GLU A 72 -13.09 0.35 -1.07
CA GLU A 72 -12.51 0.35 -2.41
C GLU A 72 -12.68 1.70 -3.08
N ALA A 73 -13.87 2.30 -2.99
CA ALA A 73 -14.13 3.65 -3.49
C ALA A 73 -13.22 4.69 -2.83
N VAL A 74 -13.04 4.61 -1.50
CA VAL A 74 -12.13 5.48 -0.75
C VAL A 74 -10.69 5.29 -1.19
N SER A 75 -10.21 4.04 -1.29
CA SER A 75 -8.84 3.72 -1.71
C SER A 75 -8.56 4.25 -3.13
N ASN A 76 -9.48 4.02 -4.06
CA ASN A 76 -9.37 4.52 -5.43
C ASN A 76 -9.37 6.05 -5.48
N PHE A 77 -10.23 6.71 -4.69
CA PHE A 77 -10.26 8.16 -4.60
C PHE A 77 -8.92 8.73 -4.10
N ILE A 78 -8.37 8.18 -3.02
CA ILE A 78 -7.06 8.57 -2.49
C ILE A 78 -5.99 8.39 -3.57
N ALA A 79 -5.93 7.20 -4.18
CA ALA A 79 -4.94 6.86 -5.19
C ALA A 79 -5.01 7.74 -6.43
N GLN A 80 -6.17 8.31 -6.76
CA GLN A 80 -6.37 9.18 -7.92
C GLN A 80 -6.16 10.66 -7.60
N HIS A 81 -6.68 11.15 -6.47
CA HIS A 81 -6.82 12.59 -6.23
C HIS A 81 -5.96 13.16 -5.10
N ILE A 82 -5.46 12.35 -4.16
CA ILE A 82 -4.77 12.83 -2.96
C ILE A 82 -3.27 12.49 -3.01
N GLY A 83 -2.43 13.50 -2.87
CA GLY A 83 -0.99 13.39 -2.63
C GLY A 83 -0.67 13.80 -1.19
N PHE A 84 0.11 12.99 -0.48
CA PHE A 84 0.41 13.23 0.94
C PHE A 84 1.91 13.39 1.17
N ILE A 85 2.31 14.44 1.89
CA ILE A 85 3.66 14.70 2.37
C ILE A 85 3.63 14.55 3.90
N PHE A 86 4.17 13.43 4.38
CA PHE A 86 4.18 13.11 5.81
C PHE A 86 5.34 13.75 6.54
N GLN A 87 5.14 14.09 7.82
CA GLN A 87 6.18 14.57 8.72
C GLN A 87 7.36 13.58 8.83
N ASP A 88 7.07 12.29 8.97
CA ASP A 88 8.07 11.22 9.07
C ASP A 88 8.59 10.71 7.72
N LYS A 89 8.26 11.41 6.62
CA LYS A 89 8.62 11.13 5.20
C LYS A 89 8.09 9.82 4.61
N ASN A 90 7.94 8.77 5.42
CA ASN A 90 7.42 7.44 5.08
C ASN A 90 8.06 6.83 3.83
N LEU A 91 9.36 7.03 3.61
CA LEU A 91 10.12 6.43 2.50
C LEU A 91 10.38 4.94 2.76
N ILE A 92 10.29 4.13 1.71
CA ILE A 92 10.64 2.70 1.76
C ILE A 92 12.17 2.62 1.77
N ARG A 93 12.76 2.28 2.92
CA ARG A 93 14.22 2.31 3.14
C ARG A 93 14.98 1.30 2.27
N GLN A 94 14.33 0.21 1.88
CA GLN A 94 14.91 -0.85 1.04
C GLN A 94 14.93 -0.45 -0.45
N PHE A 95 14.29 0.65 -0.81
CA PHE A 95 14.13 1.11 -2.20
C PHE A 95 15.01 2.33 -2.43
N SER A 96 15.57 2.46 -3.63
CA SER A 96 16.26 3.70 -4.02
C SER A 96 15.28 4.87 -4.12
N VAL A 97 15.80 6.09 -4.26
CA VAL A 97 14.97 7.27 -4.58
C VAL A 97 14.12 7.00 -5.83
N TYR A 98 14.73 6.50 -6.90
CA TYR A 98 14.03 6.12 -8.12
C TYR A 98 12.89 5.14 -7.84
N ASP A 99 13.14 4.05 -7.11
CA ASP A 99 12.14 3.01 -6.85
C ASP A 99 10.95 3.54 -6.02
N ASN A 100 11.24 4.39 -5.04
CA ASN A 100 10.22 5.06 -4.22
C ASN A 100 9.26 5.93 -5.07
N LEU A 101 9.77 6.54 -6.13
CA LEU A 101 8.99 7.37 -7.06
C LEU A 101 8.30 6.51 -8.12
N ALA A 102 9.02 5.54 -8.68
CA ALA A 102 8.56 4.67 -9.76
C ALA A 102 7.37 3.80 -9.37
N LEU A 103 7.33 3.33 -8.11
CA LEU A 103 6.22 2.54 -7.58
C LEU A 103 4.87 3.26 -7.74
N LEU A 104 4.85 4.58 -7.58
CA LEU A 104 3.65 5.40 -7.61
C LEU A 104 3.19 5.75 -9.04
N VAL A 105 4.11 5.77 -10.00
CA VAL A 105 3.80 6.05 -11.41
C VAL A 105 3.32 4.76 -12.11
N LYS A 106 3.96 3.62 -11.83
CA LYS A 106 3.58 2.32 -12.39
C LYS A 106 2.15 1.90 -12.02
N SER A 107 1.63 2.37 -10.89
CA SER A 107 0.25 2.11 -10.50
C SER A 107 -0.79 2.94 -11.29
N GLN A 108 -0.37 3.91 -12.11
CA GLN A 108 -1.26 4.86 -12.79
C GLN A 108 -1.21 4.83 -14.31
N SER A 109 -0.19 4.25 -14.96
CA SER A 109 -0.09 4.22 -16.43
C SER A 109 0.83 3.12 -16.97
N GLU A 110 0.58 2.67 -18.21
CA GLU A 110 1.55 1.89 -19.00
C GLU A 110 2.78 2.75 -19.33
N ALA A 111 3.95 2.24 -18.97
CA ALA A 111 5.12 2.99 -18.56
C ALA A 111 6.12 3.31 -19.68
N ASP A 112 5.69 4.02 -20.73
CA ASP A 112 6.62 4.42 -21.80
C ASP A 112 7.49 5.65 -21.45
N ASP A 113 7.17 6.39 -20.37
CA ASP A 113 7.82 7.67 -20.00
C ASP A 113 8.25 7.74 -18.52
N LEU A 114 8.42 6.58 -17.86
CA LEU A 114 8.66 6.52 -16.42
C LEU A 114 9.98 7.21 -16.01
N ASP A 115 11.06 6.89 -16.71
CA ASP A 115 12.40 7.38 -16.36
C ASP A 115 12.51 8.88 -16.55
N ASP A 116 12.00 9.41 -17.66
CA ASP A 116 12.03 10.84 -17.96
C ASP A 116 11.18 11.63 -16.96
N ARG A 117 10.01 11.11 -16.56
CA ARG A 117 9.16 11.74 -15.53
C ARG A 117 9.84 11.75 -14.16
N VAL A 118 10.52 10.67 -13.77
CA VAL A 118 11.28 10.62 -12.53
C VAL A 118 12.46 11.60 -12.58
N ASP A 119 13.20 11.63 -13.69
CA ASP A 119 14.37 12.50 -13.86
C ASP A 119 14.00 13.97 -13.86
N GLU A 120 12.91 14.35 -14.54
CA GLU A 120 12.40 15.71 -14.52
C GLU A 120 11.99 16.14 -13.10
N CYS A 121 11.29 15.27 -12.36
CA CYS A 121 10.88 15.51 -10.98
C CYS A 121 12.09 15.71 -10.05
N LEU A 122 13.05 14.79 -10.10
CA LEU A 122 14.27 14.85 -9.27
C LEU A 122 15.16 16.04 -9.63
N LYS A 123 15.27 16.40 -10.91
CA LYS A 123 16.04 17.57 -11.36
C LYS A 123 15.49 18.87 -10.76
N LYS A 124 14.17 19.05 -10.72
CA LYS A 124 13.52 20.23 -10.12
C LYS A 124 13.78 20.35 -8.63
N LEU A 125 13.91 19.22 -7.95
CA LEU A 125 14.18 19.16 -6.51
C LEU A 125 15.68 19.13 -6.18
N GLY A 126 16.56 19.22 -7.19
CA GLY A 126 18.01 19.14 -7.00
C GLY A 126 18.47 17.81 -6.42
N LEU A 127 17.87 16.71 -6.89
CA LEU A 127 18.10 15.34 -6.42
C LEU A 127 18.45 14.36 -7.57
N LEU A 128 18.71 14.85 -8.78
CA LEU A 128 18.95 13.99 -9.93
C LEU A 128 20.20 13.11 -9.74
N ASP A 129 21.24 13.65 -9.10
CA ASP A 129 22.46 12.91 -8.74
C ASP A 129 22.24 11.87 -7.62
N LYS A 130 21.09 11.94 -6.93
CA LYS A 130 20.67 11.01 -5.87
C LYS A 130 19.67 9.96 -6.34
N LYS A 131 19.37 9.90 -7.64
CA LYS A 131 18.35 9.00 -8.24
C LYS A 131 18.47 7.54 -7.74
N TYR A 132 19.69 7.02 -7.66
CA TYR A 132 19.95 5.63 -7.26
C TYR A 132 20.46 5.48 -5.81
N THR A 133 20.41 6.55 -5.02
CA THR A 133 20.77 6.52 -3.60
C THR A 133 19.62 5.97 -2.76
N PHE A 134 19.92 5.33 -1.65
CA PHE A 134 18.91 4.84 -0.71
C PHE A 134 18.60 5.87 0.38
N PRO A 135 17.38 5.88 0.98
CA PRO A 135 17.01 6.87 1.98
C PRO A 135 17.99 7.01 3.16
N TYR A 136 18.56 5.89 3.63
CA TYR A 136 19.50 5.92 4.77
C TYR A 136 20.85 6.59 4.46
N ASP A 137 21.16 6.83 3.19
CA ASP A 137 22.37 7.53 2.74
C ASP A 137 22.10 9.02 2.43
N LEU A 138 20.86 9.48 2.60
CA LEU A 138 20.46 10.87 2.36
C LEU A 138 20.52 11.69 3.65
N SER A 139 20.82 12.98 3.50
CA SER A 139 20.60 13.94 4.58
C SER A 139 19.10 14.10 4.88
N GLY A 140 18.77 14.54 6.10
CA GLY A 140 17.37 14.73 6.49
C GLY A 140 16.58 15.67 5.57
N GLY A 141 17.24 16.67 4.97
CA GLY A 141 16.63 17.56 4.00
C GLY A 141 16.48 16.95 2.60
N GLU A 142 17.41 16.10 2.18
CA GLU A 142 17.27 15.33 0.93
C GLU A 142 16.13 14.31 1.04
N GLU A 143 16.01 13.58 2.14
CA GLU A 143 14.88 12.67 2.37
C GLU A 143 13.54 13.42 2.32
N GLN A 144 13.48 14.64 2.88
CA GLN A 144 12.29 15.48 2.83
C GLN A 144 11.93 15.85 1.39
N ARG A 145 12.91 16.24 0.58
CA ARG A 145 12.70 16.55 -0.84
C ARG A 145 12.26 15.30 -1.62
N VAL A 146 12.75 14.10 -1.29
CA VAL A 146 12.26 12.85 -1.89
C VAL A 146 10.80 12.57 -1.49
N ALA A 147 10.41 12.81 -0.24
CA ALA A 147 9.01 12.67 0.19
C ALA A 147 8.08 13.63 -0.56
N ILE A 148 8.53 14.87 -0.80
CA ILE A 148 7.82 15.84 -1.63
C ILE A 148 7.73 15.35 -3.08
N ALA A 149 8.82 14.80 -3.63
CA ALA A 149 8.85 14.23 -4.98
C ALA A 149 7.78 13.16 -5.18
N ARG A 150 7.58 12.28 -4.19
CA ARG A 150 6.55 11.23 -4.22
C ARG A 150 5.12 11.78 -4.28
N ALA A 151 4.86 12.87 -3.56
CA ALA A 151 3.54 13.51 -3.57
C ALA A 151 3.24 14.21 -4.90
N ILE A 152 4.24 14.86 -5.50
CA ILE A 152 4.05 15.66 -6.72
C ILE A 152 4.14 14.83 -8.01
N ILE A 153 4.90 13.72 -8.01
CA ILE A 153 5.15 12.96 -9.24
C ILE A 153 3.86 12.39 -9.82
N THR A 154 2.84 12.11 -9.00
CA THR A 154 1.56 11.51 -9.42
C THR A 154 0.49 12.53 -9.83
N ASP A 155 0.84 13.81 -9.96
CA ASP A 155 -0.02 14.90 -10.43
C ASP A 155 -1.41 14.97 -9.77
N LYS A 156 -1.43 14.82 -8.44
CA LYS A 156 -2.65 14.80 -7.64
C LYS A 156 -3.33 16.15 -7.59
N ASP A 157 -4.64 16.12 -7.41
CA ASP A 157 -5.48 17.32 -7.34
C ASP A 157 -5.38 18.01 -5.98
N VAL A 158 -5.26 17.22 -4.92
CA VAL A 158 -5.19 17.67 -3.52
C VAL A 158 -3.84 17.27 -2.96
N ILE A 159 -3.07 18.23 -2.49
CA ILE A 159 -1.79 18.01 -1.82
C ILE A 159 -1.95 18.35 -0.34
N LEU A 160 -1.74 17.35 0.51
CA LEU A 160 -1.78 17.45 1.96
C LEU A 160 -0.36 17.36 2.49
N ALA A 161 0.07 18.36 3.26
CA ALA A 161 1.45 18.45 3.73
C ALA A 161 1.50 18.68 5.25
N ASP A 162 2.08 17.74 5.98
CA ASP A 162 2.31 17.85 7.42
C ASP A 162 3.76 18.23 7.69
N GLU A 163 3.99 19.46 8.15
CA GLU A 163 5.31 20.02 8.46
C GLU A 163 6.35 19.81 7.33
N PRO A 164 6.04 20.15 6.06
CA PRO A 164 6.84 19.73 4.91
C PRO A 164 8.26 20.32 4.86
N THR A 165 8.59 21.30 5.69
CA THR A 165 9.84 22.06 5.66
C THR A 165 10.62 22.06 6.97
N ASN A 166 10.16 21.34 8.01
CA ASN A 166 10.74 21.39 9.36
C ASN A 166 12.21 20.89 9.43
N SER A 167 12.63 20.07 8.46
CA SER A 167 14.01 19.55 8.35
C SER A 167 14.89 20.31 7.34
N LEU A 168 14.45 21.47 6.85
CA LEU A 168 15.13 22.22 5.78
C LEU A 168 15.78 23.52 6.29
N ASP A 169 16.96 23.81 5.75
CA ASP A 169 17.55 25.14 5.83
C ASP A 169 16.63 26.20 5.21
N LYS A 170 16.94 27.48 5.47
CA LYS A 170 16.09 28.60 5.06
C LYS A 170 15.87 28.64 3.54
N GLU A 171 16.93 28.47 2.76
CA GLU A 171 16.87 28.56 1.30
C GLU A 171 16.02 27.43 0.71
N ASN A 172 16.25 26.20 1.16
CA ASN A 172 15.46 25.05 0.71
C ASN A 172 14.01 25.11 1.17
N ARG A 173 13.73 25.61 2.38
CA ARG A 173 12.37 25.84 2.86
C ARG A 173 11.62 26.85 2.00
N GLU A 174 12.25 27.97 1.64
CA GLU A 174 11.64 28.95 0.73
C GLU A 174 11.36 28.33 -0.65
N LYS A 175 12.31 27.58 -1.22
CA LYS A 175 12.11 26.87 -2.50
C LYS A 175 10.94 25.89 -2.47
N ILE A 176 10.87 25.04 -1.44
CA ILE A 176 9.80 24.06 -1.29
C ILE A 176 8.45 24.73 -1.04
N THR A 177 8.41 25.78 -0.22
CA THR A 177 7.16 26.50 0.05
C THR A 177 6.65 27.17 -1.22
N ASN A 178 7.53 27.82 -2.00
CA ASN A 178 7.17 28.39 -3.31
C ASN A 178 6.67 27.33 -4.29
N LEU A 179 7.31 26.15 -4.32
CA LEU A 179 6.83 25.03 -5.13
C LEU A 179 5.39 24.63 -4.77
N LEU A 180 5.08 24.51 -3.47
CA LEU A 180 3.73 24.18 -3.01
C LEU A 180 2.72 25.29 -3.38
N VAL A 181 3.12 26.54 -3.32
CA VAL A 181 2.30 27.68 -3.75
C VAL A 181 2.05 27.65 -5.25
N ASP A 182 3.09 27.37 -6.06
CA ASP A 182 2.98 27.26 -7.51
C ASP A 182 2.02 26.13 -7.91
N LEU A 183 2.07 24.98 -7.21
CA LEU A 183 1.08 23.89 -7.37
C LEU A 183 -0.36 24.38 -7.23
N ALA A 184 -0.64 25.19 -6.21
CA ALA A 184 -1.98 25.78 -6.07
C ALA A 184 -2.25 26.79 -7.19
N HIS A 185 -1.48 27.88 -7.24
CA HIS A 185 -1.83 29.07 -8.04
C HIS A 185 -1.72 28.83 -9.54
N HIS A 186 -0.70 28.12 -10.00
CA HIS A 186 -0.45 27.89 -11.42
C HIS A 186 -1.10 26.61 -11.95
N TYR A 187 -1.10 25.53 -11.15
CA TYR A 187 -1.64 24.23 -11.57
C TYR A 187 -3.04 23.94 -11.03
N GLN A 188 -3.67 24.92 -10.37
CA GLN A 188 -5.05 24.86 -9.88
C GLN A 188 -5.29 23.65 -8.95
N LYS A 189 -4.26 23.26 -8.19
CA LYS A 189 -4.35 22.23 -7.16
C LYS A 189 -4.95 22.82 -5.88
N ILE A 190 -5.43 21.95 -5.00
CA ILE A 190 -5.79 22.28 -3.62
C ILE A 190 -4.57 21.94 -2.77
N VAL A 191 -3.99 22.90 -2.07
CA VAL A 191 -2.80 22.64 -1.23
C VAL A 191 -3.13 22.97 0.22
N ILE A 192 -2.95 22.02 1.12
CA ILE A 192 -3.24 22.17 2.55
C ILE A 192 -1.95 21.87 3.32
N ILE A 193 -1.43 22.87 4.03
CA ILE A 193 -0.15 22.81 4.74
C ILE A 193 -0.41 22.96 6.24
N VAL A 194 -0.08 21.94 7.02
CA VAL A 194 0.04 22.06 8.47
C VAL A 194 1.45 22.54 8.79
N SER A 195 1.57 23.64 9.54
CA SER A 195 2.88 24.07 10.05
C SER A 195 2.78 24.88 11.35
N HIS A 196 3.88 24.92 12.09
CA HIS A 196 4.12 25.85 13.20
C HIS A 196 5.09 26.99 12.83
N ASP A 197 5.62 27.02 11.60
CA ASP A 197 6.52 28.06 11.13
C ASP A 197 5.73 29.25 10.55
N ASP A 198 5.77 30.39 11.24
CA ASP A 198 5.11 31.63 10.81
C ASP A 198 5.51 32.08 9.40
N GLU A 199 6.74 31.80 8.95
CA GLU A 199 7.17 32.15 7.59
C GLU A 199 6.48 31.28 6.53
N VAL A 200 6.23 30.00 6.83
CA VAL A 200 5.48 29.10 5.94
C VAL A 200 4.00 29.45 5.95
N LEU A 201 3.45 29.74 7.13
CA LEU A 201 2.04 30.09 7.28
C LEU A 201 1.67 31.31 6.42
N LYS A 202 2.55 32.32 6.31
CA LYS A 202 2.31 33.54 5.49
C LYS A 202 1.97 33.26 4.02
N TYR A 203 2.29 32.08 3.49
CA TYR A 203 1.97 31.72 2.11
C TYR A 203 0.53 31.24 1.91
N GLY A 204 -0.23 31.03 2.99
CA GLY A 204 -1.64 30.64 2.90
C GLY A 204 -2.54 31.76 2.39
N ASP A 205 -3.33 31.47 1.36
CA ASP A 205 -4.45 32.32 0.94
C ASP A 205 -5.57 32.28 1.99
N VAL A 206 -5.74 31.12 2.64
CA VAL A 206 -6.67 30.93 3.74
C VAL A 206 -5.93 30.35 4.94
N HIS A 207 -6.05 31.02 6.08
CA HIS A 207 -5.49 30.55 7.34
C HIS A 207 -6.56 29.89 8.19
N ILE A 208 -6.29 28.67 8.60
CA ILE A 208 -7.13 27.84 9.45
C ILE A 208 -6.43 27.74 10.81
N ARG A 209 -6.96 28.45 11.81
CA ARG A 209 -6.47 28.38 13.19
C ARG A 209 -7.21 27.30 13.94
N PHE A 210 -6.50 26.27 14.35
CA PHE A 210 -7.00 25.26 15.27
C PHE A 210 -6.84 25.81 16.70
N LEU A 211 -7.97 26.11 17.34
CA LEU A 211 -8.05 26.63 18.70
C LEU A 211 -8.89 25.66 19.52
N ASP A 212 -8.49 25.33 20.75
CA ASP A 212 -9.14 24.36 21.65
C ASP A 212 -10.54 23.87 21.21
N GLN A 213 -10.59 22.74 20.50
CA GLN A 213 -11.80 22.05 20.00
C GLN A 213 -12.63 22.77 18.92
N ARG A 214 -12.12 23.83 18.32
CA ARG A 214 -12.76 24.57 17.22
C ARG A 214 -11.74 25.01 16.17
N ILE A 215 -12.25 25.47 15.05
CA ILE A 215 -11.46 26.02 13.96
C ILE A 215 -11.99 27.40 13.60
N GLU A 216 -11.08 28.34 13.39
CA GLU A 216 -11.37 29.66 12.85
C GLU A 216 -10.70 29.80 11.48
N GLN A 217 -11.45 30.26 10.47
CA GLN A 217 -10.93 30.51 9.13
C GLN A 217 -10.79 32.02 8.90
N GLU A 218 -9.64 32.44 8.37
CA GLU A 218 -9.33 33.81 8.01
C GLU A 218 -8.82 33.82 6.56
N GLU A 219 -9.61 34.37 5.64
CA GLU A 219 -9.15 34.61 4.27
C GLU A 219 -8.22 35.83 4.24
N LYS A 220 -7.06 35.70 3.62
CA LYS A 220 -6.16 36.82 3.35
C LYS A 220 -6.13 37.11 1.86
N SER A 221 -5.86 38.38 1.53
CA SER A 221 -5.53 38.73 0.14
C SER A 221 -4.23 37.99 -0.25
N PRO A 222 -4.20 37.30 -1.40
CA PRO A 222 -3.04 36.55 -1.84
C PRO A 222 -1.83 37.50 -1.91
N ILE A 223 -0.72 37.09 -1.32
CA ILE A 223 0.54 37.82 -1.43
C ILE A 223 0.99 37.70 -2.89
N LYS A 224 0.80 38.75 -3.70
CA LYS A 224 1.36 38.84 -5.05
C LYS A 224 2.89 38.85 -4.94
N LYS A 225 3.52 37.69 -5.08
CA LYS A 225 4.96 37.56 -5.36
C LYS A 225 5.15 36.98 -6.75
N GLU A 226 6.21 37.40 -7.42
CA GLU A 226 6.60 36.82 -8.70
C GLU A 226 6.93 35.35 -8.47
N GLY A 227 5.99 34.47 -8.83
CA GLY A 227 6.17 33.02 -8.81
C GLY A 227 7.40 32.63 -9.62
N VAL A 228 7.96 31.47 -9.32
CA VAL A 228 9.06 30.94 -10.13
C VAL A 228 8.45 30.47 -11.44
N ARG A 229 8.39 31.38 -12.42
CA ARG A 229 7.57 31.31 -13.65
C ARG A 229 7.82 30.09 -14.55
N ASP A 230 8.81 29.24 -14.26
CA ASP A 230 9.26 28.18 -15.16
C ASP A 230 9.41 26.77 -14.51
N ILE A 231 8.86 26.50 -13.31
CA ILE A 231 9.15 25.21 -12.63
C ILE A 231 8.32 24.01 -13.13
N PHE A 232 7.03 24.11 -13.51
CA PHE A 232 6.42 23.03 -14.30
C PHE A 232 6.01 23.45 -15.71
N ASN A 233 6.81 23.02 -16.67
CA ASN A 233 6.26 22.43 -17.88
C ASN A 233 6.32 20.91 -17.75
N LEU A 234 5.56 20.32 -16.80
CA LEU A 234 5.12 18.94 -17.01
C LEU A 234 4.09 19.03 -18.15
N SER A 235 4.55 18.92 -19.40
CA SER A 235 3.66 18.86 -20.56
C SER A 235 2.95 17.52 -20.55
N ILE A 236 2.02 17.31 -19.63
CA ILE A 236 0.99 16.28 -19.75
C ILE A 236 -0.06 16.85 -20.71
N LYS A 237 0.30 16.93 -22.00
CA LYS A 237 -0.69 17.05 -23.06
C LYS A 237 -1.37 15.69 -23.20
N GLN A 238 -2.38 15.42 -22.38
CA GLN A 238 -3.43 14.50 -22.82
C GLN A 238 -4.24 15.21 -23.90
N LYS A 239 -3.72 15.14 -25.13
CA LYS A 239 -4.51 15.41 -26.33
C LYS A 239 -5.20 14.11 -26.69
N ILE A 240 -6.38 13.87 -26.10
CA ILE A 240 -7.31 12.86 -26.63
C ILE A 240 -7.91 13.44 -27.92
N ASP A 241 -7.11 13.44 -28.99
CA ASP A 241 -7.65 13.50 -30.36
C ASP A 241 -8.13 12.08 -30.68
N LEU A 242 -9.42 11.81 -30.43
CA LEU A 242 -10.09 10.63 -30.98
C LEU A 242 -10.13 10.79 -32.51
N PRO A 243 -9.38 9.99 -33.31
CA PRO A 243 -9.53 10.04 -34.74
C PRO A 243 -10.94 9.54 -35.07
N LYS A 244 -11.79 10.40 -35.63
CA LYS A 244 -13.04 9.99 -36.31
C LYS A 244 -12.67 9.23 -37.60
N ARG A 245 -12.07 8.05 -37.47
CA ARG A 245 -11.91 7.09 -38.56
C ARG A 245 -13.17 6.23 -38.60
N LYS A 246 -13.88 6.28 -39.73
CA LYS A 246 -14.88 5.27 -40.07
C LYS A 246 -14.15 3.94 -40.29
N PHE A 247 -14.08 3.10 -39.26
CA PHE A 247 -13.49 1.76 -39.39
C PHE A 247 -14.55 0.77 -39.89
N PRO A 248 -14.22 -0.09 -40.88
CA PRO A 248 -15.13 -1.15 -41.28
C PRO A 248 -15.21 -2.18 -40.15
N ILE A 249 -16.39 -2.28 -39.53
CA ILE A 249 -16.68 -3.13 -38.35
C ILE A 249 -16.25 -4.58 -38.59
N SER A 250 -16.29 -5.06 -39.84
CA SER A 250 -15.86 -6.42 -40.20
C SER A 250 -14.39 -6.71 -39.88
N LYS A 251 -13.47 -5.75 -40.06
CA LYS A 251 -12.02 -5.98 -39.81
C LYS A 251 -11.68 -6.02 -38.32
N ILE A 252 -12.42 -5.27 -37.48
CA ILE A 252 -12.24 -5.28 -36.03
C ILE A 252 -12.71 -6.60 -35.44
N VAL A 253 -13.86 -7.10 -35.91
CA VAL A 253 -14.40 -8.40 -35.46
C VAL A 253 -13.45 -9.53 -35.83
N THR A 254 -12.90 -9.56 -37.05
CA THR A 254 -11.92 -10.59 -37.43
C THR A 254 -10.63 -10.49 -36.62
N GLY A 255 -10.15 -9.27 -36.34
CA GLY A 255 -8.97 -9.05 -35.50
C GLY A 255 -9.17 -9.50 -34.05
N LEU A 256 -10.33 -9.20 -33.46
CA LEU A 256 -10.71 -9.68 -32.12
C LEU A 256 -10.79 -11.20 -32.06
N LEU A 257 -11.32 -11.85 -33.11
CA LEU A 257 -11.43 -13.30 -33.16
C LEU A 257 -10.05 -13.97 -33.20
N ILE A 258 -9.11 -13.43 -33.99
CA ILE A 258 -7.72 -13.90 -34.03
C ILE A 258 -7.03 -13.67 -32.67
N PHE A 259 -7.26 -12.52 -32.05
CA PHE A 259 -6.73 -12.21 -30.72
C PHE A 259 -7.23 -13.18 -29.65
N PHE A 260 -8.54 -13.48 -29.63
CA PHE A 260 -9.12 -14.44 -28.68
C PHE A 260 -8.60 -15.87 -28.89
N VAL A 261 -8.40 -16.29 -30.13
CA VAL A 261 -7.78 -17.61 -30.43
C VAL A 261 -6.34 -17.66 -29.94
N ALA A 262 -5.54 -16.61 -30.19
CA ALA A 262 -4.16 -16.52 -29.71
C ALA A 262 -4.08 -16.49 -28.18
N LEU A 263 -4.97 -15.72 -27.54
CA LEU A 263 -5.07 -15.63 -26.09
C LEU A 263 -5.48 -16.98 -25.47
N SER A 264 -6.38 -17.72 -26.11
CA SER A 264 -6.77 -19.07 -25.67
C SER A 264 -5.60 -20.06 -25.77
N SER A 265 -4.81 -20.02 -26.85
CA SER A 265 -3.61 -20.85 -26.97
C SER A 265 -2.52 -20.47 -25.96
N LEU A 266 -2.39 -19.18 -25.63
CA LEU A 266 -1.47 -18.72 -24.59
C LEU A 266 -1.92 -19.20 -23.20
N MET A 267 -3.22 -19.09 -22.90
CA MET A 267 -3.79 -19.59 -21.65
C MET A 267 -3.58 -21.10 -21.49
N PHE A 268 -3.71 -21.88 -22.58
CA PHE A 268 -3.48 -23.32 -22.56
C PHE A 268 -2.02 -23.70 -22.28
N ASN A 269 -1.06 -22.92 -22.77
CA ASN A 269 0.36 -23.11 -22.47
C ASN A 269 0.70 -22.70 -21.03
N ILE A 270 0.05 -21.65 -20.51
CA ILE A 270 0.22 -21.20 -19.14
C ILE A 270 -0.34 -22.23 -18.15
N THR A 271 -1.52 -22.79 -18.39
CA THR A 271 -2.06 -23.89 -17.54
C THR A 271 -1.15 -25.11 -17.57
N GLY A 272 -0.57 -25.47 -18.72
CA GLY A 272 0.40 -26.57 -18.82
C GLY A 272 1.68 -26.33 -17.99
N LEU A 273 2.22 -25.10 -18.04
CA LEU A 273 3.38 -24.68 -17.25
C LEU A 273 3.07 -24.69 -15.75
N PHE A 274 1.96 -24.08 -15.34
CA PHE A 274 1.53 -24.10 -13.93
C PHE A 274 1.28 -25.52 -13.45
N GLN A 275 0.64 -26.37 -14.25
CA GLN A 275 0.37 -27.75 -13.87
C GLN A 275 1.67 -28.57 -13.69
N SER A 276 2.68 -28.36 -14.54
CA SER A 276 3.99 -29.01 -14.37
C SER A 276 4.74 -28.52 -13.12
N HIS A 277 4.70 -27.22 -12.83
CA HIS A 277 5.36 -26.65 -11.67
C HIS A 277 4.63 -27.02 -10.36
N TYR A 278 3.30 -27.10 -10.40
CA TYR A 278 2.48 -27.54 -9.28
C TYR A 278 2.63 -29.04 -9.02
N GLN A 279 2.74 -29.87 -10.06
CA GLN A 279 3.08 -31.29 -9.92
C GLN A 279 4.49 -31.46 -9.35
N GLN A 280 5.46 -30.66 -9.79
CA GLN A 280 6.81 -30.70 -9.26
C GLN A 280 6.89 -30.21 -7.79
N LEU A 281 6.09 -29.20 -7.41
CA LEU A 281 5.95 -28.78 -6.01
C LEU A 281 5.22 -29.81 -5.17
N LEU A 282 4.19 -30.47 -5.71
CA LEU A 282 3.50 -31.58 -5.04
C LEU A 282 4.47 -32.74 -4.82
N ASP A 283 5.18 -33.21 -5.85
CA ASP A 283 6.17 -34.28 -5.75
C ASP A 283 7.29 -33.92 -4.76
N ASN A 284 7.81 -32.69 -4.81
CA ASN A 284 8.85 -32.23 -3.87
C ASN A 284 8.31 -32.00 -2.44
N SER A 285 7.02 -31.74 -2.24
CA SER A 285 6.41 -31.59 -0.90
C SER A 285 5.89 -32.92 -0.33
N LEU A 286 5.59 -33.88 -1.20
CA LEU A 286 5.21 -35.25 -0.84
C LEU A 286 6.45 -36.04 -0.39
N GLU A 287 7.65 -35.64 -0.83
CA GLU A 287 8.91 -36.07 -0.23
C GLU A 287 9.18 -35.31 1.08
N ASN A 288 8.62 -35.89 2.15
CA ASN A 288 9.28 -36.07 3.45
C ASN A 288 9.07 -35.00 4.54
N GLY A 289 7.88 -35.01 5.14
CA GLY A 289 7.70 -34.68 6.56
C GLY A 289 7.45 -35.96 7.36
N PHE A 290 8.31 -36.29 8.32
CA PHE A 290 8.14 -37.50 9.16
C PHE A 290 8.13 -37.16 10.65
N LEU A 291 7.14 -37.71 11.35
CA LEU A 291 7.08 -37.64 12.81
C LEU A 291 7.82 -38.84 13.41
N VAL A 292 8.86 -38.60 14.23
CA VAL A 292 9.64 -39.64 14.93
C VAL A 292 9.26 -39.64 16.42
N MET A 293 8.80 -40.79 16.96
CA MET A 293 8.51 -40.96 18.39
C MET A 293 9.49 -41.95 19.05
N ASN A 294 10.09 -41.54 20.18
CA ASN A 294 11.03 -42.35 20.97
C ASN A 294 10.61 -42.37 22.46
N ASP A 295 10.41 -43.57 23.03
CA ASP A 295 9.94 -43.77 24.41
C ASP A 295 11.07 -44.13 25.40
N ASN A 296 12.34 -44.23 24.97
CA ASN A 296 13.43 -44.74 25.81
C ASN A 296 14.12 -43.71 26.74
N LEU A 297 13.63 -42.47 26.78
CA LEU A 297 13.97 -41.53 27.85
C LEU A 297 12.76 -41.48 28.78
N GLY A 298 12.81 -42.22 29.89
CA GLY A 298 11.72 -42.44 30.86
C GLY A 298 11.20 -41.18 31.58
N ILE A 299 10.81 -40.16 30.83
CA ILE A 299 10.16 -38.93 31.25
C ILE A 299 8.78 -38.99 30.61
N LYS A 300 7.72 -39.01 31.44
CA LYS A 300 6.33 -38.94 30.96
C LYS A 300 6.10 -37.59 30.27
N GLY A 301 6.32 -37.54 28.96
CA GLY A 301 6.06 -36.39 28.11
C GLY A 301 6.52 -36.71 26.69
N LYS A 302 5.59 -36.80 25.73
CA LYS A 302 5.92 -36.88 24.31
C LYS A 302 6.53 -35.54 23.90
N GLN A 303 7.82 -35.48 23.63
CA GLN A 303 8.46 -34.29 23.07
C GLN A 303 8.68 -34.49 21.57
N VAL A 304 8.18 -33.56 20.77
CA VAL A 304 8.52 -33.38 19.35
C VAL A 304 9.87 -32.66 19.30
N TYR A 305 10.82 -33.16 18.51
CA TYR A 305 12.20 -32.69 18.54
C TYR A 305 12.56 -31.64 17.48
N ASP A 306 11.74 -31.42 16.44
CA ASP A 306 11.82 -30.25 15.54
C ASP A 306 10.64 -30.29 14.55
N ASP A 307 10.02 -29.15 14.24
CA ASP A 307 8.86 -29.08 13.32
C ASP A 307 9.25 -28.95 11.84
N PHE A 308 10.55 -28.95 11.50
CA PHE A 308 11.03 -28.68 10.14
C PHE A 308 12.21 -29.55 9.67
N LEU A 309 12.26 -30.83 10.05
CA LEU A 309 13.26 -31.76 9.51
C LEU A 309 12.72 -32.54 8.30
N SER A 310 13.16 -32.14 7.11
CA SER A 310 13.01 -32.96 5.90
C SER A 310 14.07 -34.06 5.91
N PHE A 311 13.66 -35.33 6.00
CA PHE A 311 14.55 -36.48 5.91
C PHE A 311 14.59 -37.01 4.47
N THR A 312 15.71 -37.57 4.03
CA THR A 312 15.76 -38.32 2.77
C THR A 312 15.19 -39.74 2.95
N THR A 313 14.80 -40.41 1.87
CA THR A 313 14.24 -41.77 1.91
C THR A 313 15.17 -42.77 2.62
N ASP A 314 16.48 -42.64 2.41
CA ASP A 314 17.49 -43.50 3.06
C ASP A 314 17.57 -43.24 4.58
N GLU A 315 17.44 -41.99 5.01
CA GLU A 315 17.41 -41.61 6.43
C GLU A 315 16.14 -42.12 7.11
N VAL A 316 15.01 -42.12 6.42
CA VAL A 316 13.73 -42.66 6.92
C VAL A 316 13.82 -44.17 7.13
N GLU A 317 14.41 -44.90 6.18
CA GLU A 317 14.65 -46.33 6.33
C GLU A 317 15.60 -46.62 7.49
N PHE A 318 16.67 -45.82 7.64
CA PHE A 318 17.60 -45.92 8.77
C PHE A 318 16.91 -45.67 10.12
N LEU A 319 16.06 -44.64 10.21
CA LEU A 319 15.29 -44.31 11.40
C LEU A 319 14.26 -45.39 11.72
N ALA A 320 13.53 -45.90 10.72
CA ALA A 320 12.55 -46.98 10.90
C ALA A 320 13.20 -48.30 11.36
N ALA A 321 14.48 -48.53 11.00
CA ALA A 321 15.24 -49.70 11.45
C ALA A 321 15.79 -49.58 12.89
N SER A 322 15.75 -48.39 13.49
CA SER A 322 16.25 -48.17 14.85
C SER A 322 15.30 -48.78 15.88
N ALA A 323 15.84 -49.65 16.74
CA ALA A 323 15.06 -50.28 17.82
C ALA A 323 14.45 -49.29 18.83
N ALA A 324 14.92 -48.03 18.83
CA ALA A 324 14.40 -46.96 19.70
C ALA A 324 13.23 -46.17 19.07
N ILE A 325 12.94 -46.38 17.79
CA ILE A 325 11.90 -45.64 17.07
C ILE A 325 10.69 -46.56 16.91
N LEU A 326 9.60 -46.18 17.56
CA LEU A 326 8.41 -47.04 17.63
C LEU A 326 7.62 -47.02 16.32
N LYS A 327 7.57 -45.86 15.66
CA LYS A 327 6.82 -45.64 14.43
C LYS A 327 7.29 -44.38 13.73
N VAL A 328 7.40 -44.44 12.40
CA VAL A 328 7.60 -43.31 11.51
C VAL A 328 6.36 -43.19 10.63
N THR A 329 5.72 -42.02 10.58
CA THR A 329 4.48 -41.81 9.79
C THR A 329 4.64 -40.57 8.92
N PRO A 330 4.32 -40.65 7.61
CA PRO A 330 4.32 -39.47 6.74
C PRO A 330 3.21 -38.50 7.18
N TYR A 331 3.50 -37.20 7.13
CA TYR A 331 2.55 -36.14 7.44
C TYR A 331 2.60 -35.06 6.35
N LEU A 332 1.44 -34.52 5.99
CA LEU A 332 1.32 -33.35 5.11
C LEU A 332 0.60 -32.23 5.86
N GLU A 333 1.18 -31.04 5.85
CA GLU A 333 0.54 -29.82 6.32
C GLU A 333 -0.01 -29.02 5.12
N PHE A 334 -1.26 -28.56 5.20
CA PHE A 334 -1.88 -27.76 4.15
C PHE A 334 -2.01 -26.29 4.61
N PRO A 335 -1.03 -25.41 4.33
CA PRO A 335 -1.07 -24.03 4.81
C PRO A 335 -2.11 -23.14 4.11
N TYR A 336 -2.77 -23.62 3.05
CA TYR A 336 -3.63 -22.80 2.18
C TYR A 336 -5.11 -22.70 2.60
N GLN A 337 -5.53 -23.31 3.71
CA GLN A 337 -6.95 -23.25 4.14
C GLN A 337 -7.21 -22.38 5.38
N GLY A 338 -6.22 -21.67 5.91
CA GLY A 338 -6.44 -20.72 7.03
C GLY A 338 -6.96 -21.37 8.32
N LEU A 339 -6.87 -22.70 8.44
CA LEU A 339 -7.23 -23.45 9.63
C LEU A 339 -6.09 -23.30 10.64
N THR A 340 -6.29 -22.45 11.64
CA THR A 340 -5.38 -22.26 12.77
C THR A 340 -5.93 -23.01 13.99
N PHE A 341 -5.08 -23.14 15.03
CA PHE A 341 -5.42 -23.74 16.32
C PHE A 341 -6.74 -23.23 16.95
N GLU A 342 -7.19 -22.04 16.56
CA GLU A 342 -8.36 -21.35 17.12
C GLU A 342 -9.69 -21.69 16.43
N ASN A 343 -9.69 -22.35 15.27
CA ASN A 343 -10.92 -22.57 14.48
C ASN A 343 -11.08 -23.97 13.84
N PRO A 344 -10.92 -25.07 14.61
CA PRO A 344 -10.92 -26.44 14.06
C PRO A 344 -12.29 -26.98 13.62
N GLU A 345 -13.41 -26.33 13.97
CA GLU A 345 -14.75 -26.87 13.72
C GLU A 345 -15.41 -26.43 12.40
N GLN A 346 -14.75 -25.59 11.59
CA GLN A 346 -15.37 -25.03 10.38
C GLN A 346 -15.36 -25.93 9.13
N SER A 347 -14.75 -27.12 9.17
CA SER A 347 -14.74 -28.03 8.01
C SER A 347 -15.57 -29.30 8.27
N THR A 348 -16.86 -29.26 7.96
CA THR A 348 -17.70 -30.47 7.78
C THR A 348 -17.71 -30.97 6.34
N GLN A 349 -16.68 -30.64 5.54
CA GLN A 349 -16.50 -31.24 4.23
C GLN A 349 -15.69 -32.54 4.36
N GLN A 350 -16.37 -33.68 4.19
CA GLN A 350 -15.71 -34.94 3.89
C GLN A 350 -15.04 -34.83 2.52
N ILE A 351 -13.71 -34.76 2.51
CA ILE A 351 -12.90 -34.84 1.30
C ILE A 351 -12.50 -36.31 1.15
N ASN A 352 -12.90 -36.94 0.05
CA ASN A 352 -12.43 -38.27 -0.35
C ASN A 352 -11.44 -38.08 -1.51
N PRO A 353 -10.15 -37.79 -1.23
CA PRO A 353 -9.18 -37.59 -2.29
C PRO A 353 -8.90 -38.91 -3.01
N GLU A 354 -8.90 -38.86 -4.35
CA GLU A 354 -8.42 -39.95 -5.20
C GLU A 354 -6.95 -39.69 -5.53
N ILE A 355 -6.10 -40.68 -5.27
CA ILE A 355 -4.68 -40.59 -5.58
C ILE A 355 -4.37 -41.66 -6.62
N THR A 356 -3.64 -41.29 -7.66
CA THR A 356 -3.19 -42.23 -8.69
C THR A 356 -1.74 -42.60 -8.43
N LEU A 357 -1.48 -43.87 -8.17
CA LEU A 357 -0.13 -44.41 -7.94
C LEU A 357 0.13 -45.53 -8.95
N ASN A 358 1.23 -45.43 -9.70
CA ASN A 358 1.64 -46.40 -10.73
C ASN A 358 0.53 -46.73 -11.74
N GLY A 359 -0.24 -45.73 -12.15
CA GLY A 359 -1.31 -45.87 -13.15
C GLY A 359 -2.60 -46.54 -12.64
N LYS A 360 -2.76 -46.76 -11.32
CA LYS A 360 -4.03 -47.15 -10.71
C LYS A 360 -4.54 -46.07 -9.78
N THR A 361 -5.81 -45.70 -9.95
CA THR A 361 -6.53 -44.79 -9.06
C THR A 361 -6.96 -45.54 -7.81
N ILE A 362 -6.53 -45.04 -6.64
CA ILE A 362 -6.90 -45.56 -5.33
C ILE A 362 -7.78 -44.50 -4.65
N THR A 363 -9.04 -44.85 -4.43
CA THR A 363 -9.98 -44.03 -3.65
C THR A 363 -9.81 -44.38 -2.18
N LEU A 364 -9.38 -43.42 -1.36
CA LEU A 364 -9.18 -43.63 0.08
C LEU A 364 -10.55 -43.69 0.77
N SER A 365 -10.92 -44.86 1.30
CA SER A 365 -12.32 -45.19 1.67
C SER A 365 -12.69 -44.95 3.14
N SER A 366 -12.02 -44.06 3.87
CA SER A 366 -12.34 -43.77 5.28
C SER A 366 -12.08 -42.29 5.64
N PRO A 367 -12.95 -41.66 6.45
CA PRO A 367 -12.81 -40.26 6.81
C PRO A 367 -11.59 -40.06 7.72
N TYR A 368 -10.65 -39.21 7.31
CA TYR A 368 -9.55 -38.78 8.17
C TYR A 368 -10.11 -37.85 9.26
N SER A 369 -9.86 -38.18 10.54
CA SER A 369 -10.11 -37.28 11.66
C SER A 369 -8.84 -36.49 11.97
N ILE A 370 -8.96 -35.17 11.97
CA ILE A 370 -7.96 -34.26 12.53
C ILE A 370 -8.24 -34.23 14.03
N GLN A 371 -7.37 -34.82 14.86
CA GLN A 371 -7.45 -34.70 16.31
C GLN A 371 -6.33 -33.78 16.82
N PRO A 372 -6.63 -32.70 17.55
CA PRO A 372 -5.63 -31.98 18.32
C PRO A 372 -5.34 -32.74 19.64
N LEU A 373 -4.07 -32.83 20.02
CA LEU A 373 -3.67 -33.31 21.35
C LEU A 373 -3.12 -32.15 22.19
N PHE A 374 -3.54 -32.16 23.46
CA PHE A 374 -3.67 -31.03 24.39
C PHE A 374 -2.39 -30.42 24.98
N GLN A 375 -2.53 -29.13 25.32
CA GLN A 375 -1.91 -28.33 26.40
C GLN A 375 -0.67 -28.88 27.12
N THR A 376 0.50 -28.25 26.91
CA THR A 376 1.39 -27.82 28.03
C THR A 376 2.23 -26.60 27.61
N ASN A 377 1.99 -25.50 28.33
CA ASN A 377 2.80 -24.30 28.59
C ASN A 377 4.10 -24.05 27.75
N MET A 378 4.06 -23.07 26.84
CA MET A 378 5.23 -22.50 26.15
C MET A 378 5.80 -21.32 26.94
N THR A 379 6.46 -21.62 28.05
CA THR A 379 7.53 -20.77 28.61
C THR A 379 8.73 -21.70 28.82
N GLU A 380 9.87 -21.33 28.23
CA GLU A 380 11.09 -22.16 28.02
C GLU A 380 10.91 -23.13 26.84
N ARG A 381 11.42 -22.88 25.62
CA ARG A 381 12.72 -22.35 25.21
C ARG A 381 12.66 -21.88 23.76
#